data_AF-A0A9Q0J1B1-F1
#
_entry.id   AF-A0A9Q0J1B1-F1
#
_cell.length_a   1.000
_cell.length_b   1.000
_cell.length_c   1.000
_cell.angle_alpha   90.00
_cell.angle_beta   90.00
_cell.angle_gamma   90.00
#
_symmetry.space_group_name_H-M   'P 1'
#
loop_
_entity.id
_entity.type
_entity.pdbx_description
1 polymer ?
#
loop_
_entity_poly.entity_id
_entity_poly.type
_entity_poly.pdbx_seq_one_letter_code
_entity_poly.pdbx_strand_id
1 'polypeptide(L)'
;MEKIVASSAEMESILLQCTKQLLEVLDSVDNVGIEEIVNIISGFSQDGGEKAVTRSEKLQSRELIMGRMLAKSLQCGDPIFEKVSRAVYLALRGIVLGGSGPRGRKLAETALQQVGAVTLTDKVVVAAEELIVAASVSVSIHGPWYVNLCDNMR
;
A
#
# COMPACT_ATOMS: atom_id res chain seq x y z
N MET A 1 -7.20 -22.18 22.87
CA MET A 1 -8.48 -21.65 22.33
C MET A 1 -8.14 -20.34 21.61
N GLU A 2 -8.53 -20.17 20.35
CA GLU A 2 -8.28 -18.91 19.62
C GLU A 2 -8.98 -17.76 20.34
N LYS A 3 -8.27 -16.64 20.56
CA LYS A 3 -8.87 -15.42 21.09
C LYS A 3 -9.85 -14.93 20.03
N ILE A 4 -11.12 -15.24 20.23
CA ILE A 4 -12.23 -14.61 19.51
C ILE A 4 -12.14 -13.15 19.93
N VAL A 5 -11.84 -12.27 18.97
CA VAL A 5 -11.85 -10.82 19.18
C VAL A 5 -13.18 -10.46 19.86
N ALA A 6 -13.13 -9.87 21.06
CA ALA A 6 -14.29 -9.81 21.94
C ALA A 6 -15.28 -8.73 21.50
N SER A 7 -14.86 -7.80 20.63
CA SER A 7 -15.73 -6.79 20.02
C SER A 7 -15.16 -6.23 18.70
N SER A 8 -16.04 -5.65 17.86
CA SER A 8 -15.63 -4.94 16.64
C SER A 8 -14.61 -3.82 16.91
N ALA A 9 -14.77 -3.11 18.03
CA ALA A 9 -13.88 -2.01 18.43
C ALA A 9 -12.45 -2.49 18.76
N GLU A 10 -12.33 -3.66 19.41
CA GLU A 10 -11.02 -4.27 19.64
C GLU A 10 -10.35 -4.70 18.33
N MET A 11 -11.13 -5.21 17.37
CA MET A 11 -10.60 -5.57 16.05
C MET A 11 -10.06 -4.35 15.30
N GLU A 12 -10.82 -3.26 15.28
CA GLU A 12 -10.42 -2.01 14.64
C GLU A 12 -9.18 -1.40 15.31
N SER A 13 -9.09 -1.47 16.64
CA SER A 13 -7.92 -1.02 17.40
C SER A 13 -6.66 -1.80 17.02
N ILE A 14 -6.76 -3.13 16.97
CA ILE A 14 -5.65 -4.01 16.57
C ILE A 14 -5.23 -3.71 15.12
N LEU A 15 -6.19 -3.62 14.20
CA LEU A 15 -5.90 -3.31 12.79
C LEU A 15 -5.22 -1.94 12.64
N LEU A 16 -5.68 -0.92 13.37
CA LEU A 16 -5.09 0.41 13.35
C LEU A 16 -3.66 0.38 13.90
N GLN A 17 -3.41 -0.31 15.01
CA GLN A 17 -2.08 -0.41 15.60
C GLN A 17 -1.12 -1.19 14.69
N CYS A 18 -1.58 -2.31 14.12
CA CYS A 18 -0.81 -3.08 13.15
C CYS A 18 -0.47 -2.26 11.91
N THR A 19 -1.43 -1.49 11.38
CA THR A 19 -1.22 -0.62 10.22
C THR A 19 -0.19 0.46 10.52
N LYS A 20 -0.25 1.09 11.70
CA LYS A 20 0.72 2.12 12.12
C LYS A 20 2.13 1.56 12.22
N GLN A 21 2.32 0.43 12.91
CA GLN A 21 3.63 -0.19 13.04
C GLN A 21 4.19 -0.64 11.69
N LEU A 22 3.33 -1.19 10.83
CA LEU A 22 3.76 -1.59 9.49
C LEU A 22 4.20 -0.38 8.66
N LEU A 23 3.45 0.72 8.70
CA LEU A 23 3.84 1.96 8.00
C LEU A 23 5.15 2.52 8.54
N GLU A 24 5.34 2.54 9.86
CA GLU A 24 6.59 3.02 10.47
C GLU A 24 7.81 2.24 9.99
N VAL A 25 7.73 0.91 9.96
CA VAL A 25 8.83 0.05 9.49
C VAL A 25 9.05 0.21 7.99
N LEU A 26 7.99 0.22 7.19
CA LEU A 26 8.09 0.39 5.73
C LEU A 26 8.56 1.79 5.30
N ASP A 27 8.34 2.83 6.12
CA ASP A 27 8.78 4.19 5.82
C ASP A 27 10.21 4.48 6.30
N SER A 28 10.75 3.69 7.24
CA SER A 28 12.06 3.95 7.87
C SER A 28 13.17 2.98 7.45
N VAL A 29 12.82 1.80 6.93
CA VAL A 29 13.78 0.75 6.56
C VAL A 29 13.67 0.46 5.06
N ASP A 30 14.77 0.66 4.33
CA ASP A 30 14.78 0.53 2.85
C ASP A 30 14.50 -0.90 2.36
N ASN A 31 14.83 -1.93 3.15
CA ASN A 31 14.80 -3.34 2.73
C ASN A 31 14.06 -4.23 3.75
N VAL A 32 12.82 -3.90 4.05
CA VAL A 32 11.97 -4.73 4.92
C VAL A 32 11.65 -6.06 4.22
N GLY A 33 11.99 -7.17 4.89
CA GLY A 33 11.74 -8.52 4.39
C GLY A 33 10.29 -8.98 4.60
N ILE A 34 9.85 -9.96 3.81
CA ILE A 34 8.53 -10.61 3.97
C ILE A 34 8.38 -11.22 5.37
N GLU A 35 9.44 -11.82 5.90
CA GLU A 35 9.45 -12.41 7.24
C GLU A 35 9.20 -11.35 8.33
N GLU A 36 9.79 -10.16 8.18
CA GLU A 36 9.62 -9.05 9.12
C GLU A 36 8.20 -8.49 9.08
N ILE A 37 7.64 -8.32 7.87
CA ILE A 37 6.23 -7.92 7.70
C ILE A 37 5.30 -8.94 8.38
N VAL A 38 5.54 -10.23 8.17
CA VAL A 38 4.74 -11.30 8.77
C VAL A 38 4.85 -11.30 10.30
N ASN A 39 6.04 -11.08 10.85
CA ASN A 39 6.27 -11.02 12.30
C ASN A 39 5.51 -9.84 12.93
N ILE A 40 5.48 -8.68 12.27
CA ILE A 40 4.70 -7.53 12.75
C ILE A 40 3.21 -7.89 12.77
N ILE A 41 2.69 -8.50 11.70
CA ILE A 41 1.26 -8.89 11.61
C ILE A 41 0.92 -9.99 12.63
N SER A 42 1.80 -10.98 12.82
CA SER A 42 1.57 -12.12 13.72
C SER A 42 1.68 -11.74 15.20
N GLY A 43 2.52 -10.75 15.53
CA GLY A 43 2.74 -10.25 16.90
C GLY A 43 1.46 -9.79 17.60
N PHE A 44 0.49 -9.27 16.85
CA PHE A 44 -0.81 -8.84 17.40
C PHE A 44 -1.76 -9.98 17.77
N SER A 45 -1.46 -11.21 17.37
CA SER A 45 -2.28 -12.40 17.66
C SER A 45 -1.91 -13.10 18.99
N GLN A 46 -0.93 -12.56 19.74
CA GLN A 46 -0.18 -13.36 20.73
C GLN A 46 -0.67 -13.34 22.18
N ASP A 47 -1.72 -12.63 22.57
CA ASP A 47 -2.08 -12.47 23.99
C ASP A 47 -3.11 -13.49 24.51
N GLY A 48 -2.71 -14.75 24.72
CA GLY A 48 -3.63 -15.76 25.27
C GLY A 48 -3.00 -17.10 25.70
N GLY A 49 -2.55 -17.18 26.95
CA GLY A 49 -2.77 -18.29 27.90
C GLY A 49 -2.48 -19.77 27.57
N GLU A 50 -1.81 -20.13 26.47
CA GLU A 50 -1.52 -21.53 26.13
C GLU A 50 -0.02 -21.86 26.25
N LYS A 51 0.32 -23.08 26.71
CA LYS A 51 1.70 -23.53 27.01
C LYS A 51 2.68 -23.20 25.88
N ALA A 52 3.81 -22.59 26.23
CA ALA A 52 4.75 -21.93 25.31
C ALA A 52 5.28 -22.82 24.16
N VAL A 53 5.42 -24.13 24.38
CA VAL A 53 6.06 -25.05 23.41
C VAL A 53 5.15 -25.38 22.23
N THR A 54 3.89 -25.77 22.46
CA THR A 54 2.93 -26.09 21.38
C THR A 54 2.39 -24.84 20.68
N ARG A 55 2.43 -23.68 21.37
CA ARG A 55 2.13 -22.37 20.76
C ARG A 55 3.16 -22.00 19.70
N SER A 56 4.45 -22.29 19.96
CA SER A 56 5.56 -21.91 19.08
C SER A 56 5.49 -22.61 17.72
N GLU A 57 5.30 -23.94 17.68
CA GLU A 57 5.23 -24.69 16.42
C GLU A 57 4.02 -24.30 15.55
N LYS A 58 2.85 -24.09 16.20
CA LYS A 58 1.64 -23.66 15.49
C LYS A 58 1.77 -22.24 14.95
N LEU A 59 2.42 -21.33 15.69
CA LEU A 59 2.70 -19.97 15.23
C LEU A 59 3.68 -19.96 14.05
N GLN A 60 4.78 -20.70 14.14
CA GLN A 60 5.75 -20.83 13.05
C GLN A 60 5.09 -21.37 11.77
N SER A 61 4.19 -22.35 11.89
CA SER A 61 3.46 -22.87 10.74
C SER A 61 2.55 -21.81 10.09
N ARG A 62 1.95 -20.91 10.88
CA ARG A 62 1.09 -19.82 10.40
C ARG A 62 1.91 -18.73 9.73
N GLU A 63 3.02 -18.33 10.33
CA GLU A 63 3.95 -17.34 9.78
C GLU A 63 4.51 -17.81 8.44
N LEU A 64 4.85 -19.09 8.31
CA LEU A 64 5.27 -19.67 7.04
C LEU A 64 4.18 -19.59 5.96
N ILE A 65 2.92 -19.88 6.31
CA ILE A 65 1.80 -19.78 5.37
C ILE A 65 1.56 -18.31 4.98
N MET A 66 1.55 -17.41 5.95
CA MET A 66 1.39 -15.96 5.73
C MET A 66 2.50 -15.40 4.85
N GLY A 67 3.75 -15.78 5.10
CA GLY A 67 4.90 -15.37 4.29
C GLY A 67 4.79 -15.86 2.86
N ARG A 68 4.38 -17.12 2.64
CA ARG A 68 4.15 -17.64 1.28
C ARG A 68 3.01 -16.93 0.56
N MET A 69 1.91 -16.66 1.26
CA MET A 69 0.76 -15.93 0.71
C MET A 69 1.15 -14.49 0.36
N LEU A 70 1.85 -13.80 1.25
CA LEU A 70 2.34 -12.45 1.03
C LEU A 70 3.30 -12.42 -0.16
N ALA A 71 4.31 -13.30 -0.18
CA ALA A 71 5.25 -13.43 -1.28
C ALA A 71 4.54 -13.63 -2.63
N LYS A 72 3.55 -14.52 -2.68
CA LYS A 72 2.77 -14.76 -3.89
C LYS A 72 1.94 -13.54 -4.29
N SER A 73 1.27 -12.89 -3.33
CA SER A 73 0.44 -11.71 -3.59
C SER A 73 1.23 -10.49 -4.09
N LEU A 74 2.55 -10.47 -3.88
CA LEU A 74 3.46 -9.44 -4.39
C LEU A 74 4.03 -9.76 -5.77
N GLN A 75 3.83 -10.98 -6.29
CA GLN A 75 4.30 -11.34 -7.63
C GLN A 75 3.43 -10.71 -8.71
N CYS A 76 4.08 -10.24 -9.78
CA CYS A 76 3.39 -9.75 -10.97
C CYS A 76 2.49 -10.85 -11.57
N GLY A 77 1.28 -10.49 -11.97
CA GLY A 77 0.28 -11.43 -12.47
C GLY A 77 -0.54 -12.13 -11.36
N ASP A 78 -0.20 -11.97 -10.08
CA ASP A 78 -1.11 -12.38 -9.01
C ASP A 78 -2.35 -11.44 -8.98
N PRO A 79 -3.57 -11.98 -8.86
CA PRO A 79 -4.78 -11.16 -8.85
C PRO A 79 -4.82 -10.09 -7.75
N ILE A 80 -4.15 -10.33 -6.61
CA ILE A 80 -4.06 -9.35 -5.52
C ILE A 80 -3.16 -8.20 -5.94
N PHE A 81 -1.98 -8.51 -6.50
CA PHE A 81 -1.05 -7.51 -7.02
C PHE A 81 -1.74 -6.61 -8.06
N GLU A 82 -2.39 -7.22 -9.07
CA GLU A 82 -3.08 -6.50 -10.14
C GLU A 82 -4.24 -5.63 -9.62
N LYS A 83 -4.98 -6.12 -8.62
CA LYS A 83 -6.08 -5.35 -8.02
C LYS A 83 -5.56 -4.14 -7.26
N VAL A 84 -4.51 -4.31 -6.46
CA VAL A 84 -3.92 -3.22 -5.66
C VAL A 84 -3.21 -2.21 -6.55
N SER A 85 -2.38 -2.67 -7.50
CA SER A 85 -1.68 -1.80 -8.44
C SER A 85 -2.64 -0.96 -9.28
N ARG A 86 -3.75 -1.57 -9.74
CA ARG A 86 -4.81 -0.85 -10.46
C ARG A 86 -5.50 0.19 -9.59
N ALA A 87 -5.78 -0.11 -8.32
CA ALA A 87 -6.38 0.86 -7.41
C ALA A 87 -5.46 2.06 -7.18
N VAL A 88 -4.16 1.82 -6.95
CA VAL A 88 -3.14 2.88 -6.80
C VAL A 88 -3.00 3.69 -8.09
N TYR A 89 -2.97 3.04 -9.26
CA TYR A 89 -2.92 3.71 -10.56
C TYR A 89 -4.13 4.64 -10.76
N LEU A 90 -5.35 4.16 -10.48
CA LEU A 90 -6.56 4.97 -10.59
C LEU A 90 -6.55 6.12 -9.59
N ALA A 91 -6.02 5.91 -8.38
CA ALA A 91 -5.92 6.95 -7.37
C ALA A 91 -4.95 8.07 -7.80
N LEU A 92 -3.74 7.70 -8.23
CA LEU A 92 -2.75 8.63 -8.80
C LEU A 92 -3.35 9.41 -9.98
N ARG A 93 -3.99 8.71 -10.93
CA ARG A 93 -4.65 9.33 -12.08
C ARG A 93 -5.75 10.31 -11.66
N GLY A 94 -6.49 9.99 -10.60
CA GLY A 94 -7.49 10.86 -10.00
C GLY A 94 -6.90 12.19 -9.51
N ILE A 95 -5.75 12.15 -8.86
CA ILE A 95 -5.03 13.37 -8.42
C ILE A 95 -4.43 14.12 -9.60
N VAL A 96 -3.72 13.43 -10.51
CA VAL A 96 -3.04 14.07 -11.65
C VAL A 96 -4.03 14.80 -12.57
N LEU A 97 -5.20 14.20 -12.85
CA LEU A 97 -6.20 14.78 -13.74
C LEU A 97 -7.23 15.66 -13.02
N GLY A 98 -7.50 15.38 -11.74
CA GLY A 98 -8.51 16.07 -10.94
C GLY A 98 -7.95 17.17 -10.02
N GLY A 99 -6.63 17.30 -9.94
CA GLY A 99 -5.89 18.17 -9.02
C GLY A 99 -5.86 17.67 -7.58
N SER A 100 -4.94 18.19 -6.75
CA SER A 100 -4.81 17.85 -5.32
C SER A 100 -5.96 18.36 -4.43
N GLY A 101 -6.90 19.13 -5.00
CA GLY A 101 -8.07 19.64 -4.30
C GLY A 101 -9.13 18.57 -3.98
N PRO A 102 -10.29 18.98 -3.44
CA PRO A 102 -11.34 18.05 -2.98
C PRO A 102 -11.81 17.07 -4.05
N ARG A 103 -11.84 17.50 -5.32
CA ARG A 103 -12.31 16.66 -6.45
C ARG A 103 -11.36 15.50 -6.74
N GLY A 104 -10.07 15.77 -6.97
CA GLY A 104 -9.11 14.70 -7.22
C GLY A 104 -8.92 13.82 -6.00
N ARG A 105 -8.86 14.40 -4.80
CA ARG A 105 -8.79 13.65 -3.55
C ARG A 105 -9.96 12.66 -3.42
N LYS A 106 -11.19 13.08 -3.74
CA LYS A 106 -12.35 12.18 -3.70
C LYS A 106 -12.25 11.01 -4.69
N LEU A 107 -11.68 11.26 -5.88
CA LEU A 107 -11.42 10.19 -6.86
C LEU A 107 -10.38 9.20 -6.34
N ALA A 108 -9.32 9.69 -5.70
CA ALA A 108 -8.29 8.86 -5.10
C ALA A 108 -8.83 7.99 -3.96
N GLU A 109 -9.56 8.59 -3.02
CA GLU A 109 -10.22 7.88 -1.92
C GLU A 109 -11.13 6.77 -2.45
N THR A 110 -11.94 7.07 -3.46
CA THR A 110 -12.89 6.10 -4.04
C THR A 110 -12.17 4.90 -4.66
N ALA A 111 -11.03 5.12 -5.32
CA ALA A 111 -10.22 4.03 -5.88
C ALA A 111 -9.56 3.18 -4.76
N LEU A 112 -8.97 3.82 -3.76
CA LEU A 112 -8.30 3.14 -2.65
C LEU A 112 -9.28 2.40 -1.72
N GLN A 113 -10.51 2.88 -1.58
CA GLN A 113 -11.57 2.23 -0.83
C GLN A 113 -11.81 0.79 -1.31
N GLN A 114 -11.65 0.51 -2.60
CA GLN A 114 -11.87 -0.83 -3.19
C GLN A 114 -10.91 -1.90 -2.67
N VAL A 115 -9.79 -1.47 -2.09
CA VAL A 115 -8.75 -2.33 -1.51
C VAL A 115 -8.52 -2.03 -0.02
N GLY A 116 -9.40 -1.24 0.61
CA GLY A 116 -9.28 -0.88 2.03
C GLY A 116 -8.11 0.05 2.36
N ALA A 117 -7.55 0.76 1.38
CA ALA A 117 -6.32 1.53 1.52
C ALA A 117 -6.53 3.05 1.58
N VAL A 118 -7.72 3.52 2.01
CA VAL A 118 -8.06 4.95 2.04
C VAL A 118 -7.07 5.77 2.88
N THR A 119 -6.48 5.17 3.91
CA THR A 119 -5.45 5.78 4.75
C THR A 119 -4.18 6.17 3.99
N LEU A 120 -3.94 5.62 2.79
CA LEU A 120 -2.81 5.96 1.93
C LEU A 120 -3.08 7.15 0.99
N THR A 121 -4.26 7.78 1.07
CA THR A 121 -4.63 8.88 0.16
C THR A 121 -3.62 10.03 0.19
N ASP A 122 -3.17 10.45 1.37
CA ASP A 122 -2.21 11.55 1.47
C ASP A 122 -0.85 11.20 0.82
N LYS A 123 -0.38 9.94 0.96
CA LYS A 123 0.83 9.46 0.28
C LYS A 123 0.66 9.48 -1.24
N VAL A 124 -0.51 9.09 -1.74
CA VAL A 124 -0.82 9.14 -3.18
C VAL A 124 -0.85 10.58 -3.69
N VAL A 125 -1.35 11.53 -2.91
CA VAL A 125 -1.36 12.96 -3.27
C VAL A 125 0.08 13.47 -3.43
N VAL A 126 0.95 13.22 -2.46
CA VAL A 126 2.36 13.64 -2.51
C VAL A 126 3.07 13.05 -3.74
N ALA A 127 2.94 11.74 -3.96
CA ALA A 127 3.55 11.09 -5.11
C ALA A 127 3.01 11.62 -6.46
N ALA A 128 1.71 11.95 -6.54
CA ALA A 128 1.12 12.54 -7.74
C ALA A 128 1.64 13.97 -7.98
N GLU A 129 1.85 14.76 -6.93
CA GLU A 129 2.40 16.12 -7.05
C GLU A 129 3.84 16.09 -7.58
N GLU A 130 4.67 15.17 -7.09
CA GLU A 130 6.02 14.95 -7.63
C GLU A 130 5.98 14.56 -9.11
N LEU A 131 5.05 13.67 -9.48
CA LEU A 131 4.85 13.27 -10.89
C LEU A 131 4.39 14.44 -11.76
N ILE A 132 3.50 15.31 -11.25
CA ILE A 132 3.04 16.51 -11.96
C ILE A 132 4.22 17.46 -12.20
N VAL A 133 5.09 17.66 -11.21
CA VAL A 133 6.28 18.51 -11.34
C VAL A 133 7.22 17.92 -12.40
N ALA A 134 7.53 16.63 -12.32
CA ALA A 134 8.38 15.95 -13.30
C ALA A 134 7.81 16.05 -14.73
N ALA A 135 6.51 15.83 -14.89
CA ALA A 135 5.82 15.97 -16.18
C ALA A 135 5.86 17.41 -16.71
N SER A 136 5.67 18.40 -15.84
CA SER A 136 5.67 19.82 -16.21
C SER A 136 7.05 20.28 -16.68
N VAL A 137 8.10 19.87 -15.98
CA VAL A 137 9.50 20.13 -16.39
C VAL A 137 9.81 19.44 -17.72
N SER A 138 9.42 18.17 -17.86
CA SER A 138 9.62 17.41 -19.11
C SER A 138 8.96 18.10 -20.31
N VAL A 139 7.71 18.53 -20.18
CA VAL A 139 7.01 19.26 -21.25
C VAL A 139 7.65 20.62 -21.52
N SER A 140 8.09 21.34 -20.50
CA SER A 140 8.71 22.66 -20.66
C SER A 140 10.04 22.60 -21.41
N ILE A 141 10.82 21.53 -21.21
CA ILE A 141 12.12 21.33 -21.86
C ILE A 141 11.95 20.69 -23.24
N HIS A 142 11.23 19.57 -23.32
CA HIS A 142 11.12 18.79 -24.56
C HIS A 142 10.02 19.29 -25.49
N GLY A 143 8.99 19.97 -24.98
CA GLY A 143 7.88 20.50 -25.77
C GLY A 143 8.34 21.41 -26.92
N PRO A 144 9.15 22.46 -26.65
CA PRO A 144 9.67 23.33 -27.71
C PRO A 144 10.48 22.57 -28.76
N TRP A 145 11.27 21.57 -28.34
CA TRP A 145 12.04 20.74 -29.26
C TRP A 145 11.12 19.91 -30.18
N TYR A 146 10.09 19.26 -29.62
CA TYR A 146 9.11 18.52 -30.42
C TYR A 146 8.35 19.42 -31.40
N VAL A 147 7.95 20.62 -30.98
CA VAL A 147 7.29 21.60 -31.86
C VAL A 147 8.20 21.95 -33.03
N ASN A 148 9.45 22.32 -32.75
CA ASN A 148 10.42 22.66 -33.79
C ASN A 148 10.72 21.48 -34.73
N LEU A 149 10.83 20.25 -34.22
CA LEU A 149 11.04 19.07 -35.05
C LEU A 149 9.85 18.85 -36.01
N CYS A 150 8.62 18.94 -35.51
CA CYS A 150 7.41 18.80 -36.32
C CYS A 150 7.28 19.89 -37.39
N ASP A 151 7.63 21.14 -37.06
CA ASP A 151 7.58 22.26 -38.00
C ASP A 151 8.62 22.13 -39.12
N ASN A 152 9.82 21.61 -38.82
CA ASN A 152 10.87 21.39 -39.82
C ASN A 152 10.68 20.13 -40.69
N MET A 153 9.73 19.25 -40.34
CA MET A 153 9.35 18.08 -41.14
C MET A 153 8.20 18.36 -42.11
N ARG A 154 7.65 19.58 -42.10
CA ARG A 154 6.54 20.01 -42.95
C ARG A 154 7.04 20.84 -44.12
#